data_AF-A0A7H4PK69-F1
#
_entry.id   AF-A0A7H4PK69-F1
#
_cell.length_a   1.000
_cell.length_b   1.000
_cell.length_c   1.000
_cell.angle_alpha   90.00
_cell.angle_beta   90.00
_cell.angle_gamma   90.00
#
_symmetry.space_group_name_H-M   'P 1'
#
loop_
_entity.id
_entity.type
_entity.pdbx_description
1 polymer ?
#
loop_
_entity_poly.entity_id
_entity_poly.type
_entity_poly.pdbx_seq_one_letter_code
_entity_poly.pdbx_strand_id
1 'polypeptide(L)'
;MGNPQDEAYYRYMKSYSPYDGVQAQAYPHLLVTTGLHDSQVQYWEPAKWVAKLRELKTDDNLLLLCTDMDSGHGGKSGRFKSYEGVALEYAFLIGLAQGTLPGQAEV
;
A
#
# COMPACT_ATOMS: atom_id res chain seq x y z
N MET A 1 7.16 -7.85 -18.84
CA MET A 1 5.69 -7.80 -18.64
C MET A 1 5.13 -7.25 -19.93
N GLY A 2 4.18 -7.92 -20.58
CA GLY A 2 3.76 -7.62 -21.96
C GLY A 2 3.31 -6.17 -22.21
N ASN A 3 3.01 -5.84 -23.46
CA ASN A 3 2.50 -4.52 -23.82
C ASN A 3 0.96 -4.54 -23.74
N PRO A 4 0.31 -3.75 -22.86
CA PRO A 4 -1.15 -3.70 -22.77
C PRO A 4 -1.83 -3.09 -24.00
N GLN A 5 -1.08 -2.61 -25.00
CA GLN A 5 -1.62 -2.24 -26.32
C GLN A 5 -1.99 -3.47 -27.17
N ASP A 6 -1.44 -4.64 -26.86
CA ASP A 6 -1.84 -5.92 -27.45
C ASP A 6 -2.96 -6.53 -26.59
N GLU A 7 -4.07 -6.91 -27.23
CA GLU A 7 -5.25 -7.43 -26.54
C GLU A 7 -4.94 -8.67 -25.70
N ALA A 8 -4.12 -9.59 -26.19
CA ALA A 8 -3.81 -10.82 -25.46
C ALA A 8 -3.10 -10.50 -24.14
N TYR A 9 -2.12 -9.60 -24.18
CA TYR A 9 -1.41 -9.14 -22.99
C TYR A 9 -2.28 -8.24 -22.11
N TYR A 10 -3.15 -7.40 -22.68
CA TYR A 10 -4.11 -6.60 -21.92
C TYR A 10 -5.01 -7.48 -21.05
N ARG A 11 -5.65 -8.50 -21.64
CA ARG A 11 -6.55 -9.40 -20.91
C ARG A 11 -5.81 -10.15 -19.80
N TYR A 12 -4.60 -10.61 -20.10
CA TYR A 12 -3.75 -11.28 -19.13
C TYR A 12 -3.34 -10.35 -17.98
N MET A 13 -2.85 -9.14 -18.27
CA MET A 13 -2.47 -8.17 -17.24
C MET A 13 -3.66 -7.75 -16.37
N LYS A 14 -4.82 -7.55 -16.99
CA LYS A 14 -6.05 -7.18 -16.29
C LYS A 14 -6.51 -8.26 -15.31
N SER A 15 -6.30 -9.54 -15.61
CA SER A 15 -6.81 -10.63 -14.77
C SER A 15 -6.16 -10.70 -13.39
N TYR A 16 -4.96 -10.10 -13.22
CA TYR A 16 -4.25 -10.09 -11.93
C TYR A 16 -3.90 -8.69 -11.43
N SER A 17 -4.26 -7.63 -12.17
CA SER A 17 -3.97 -6.24 -11.78
C SER A 17 -4.55 -5.93 -10.39
N PRO A 18 -3.72 -5.53 -9.40
CA PRO A 18 -4.20 -5.23 -8.05
C PRO A 18 -5.24 -4.12 -8.02
N TYR A 19 -5.14 -3.15 -8.94
CA TYR A 19 -6.09 -2.05 -9.04
C TYR A 19 -7.43 -2.48 -9.64
N ASP A 20 -7.41 -3.26 -10.71
CA ASP A 20 -8.64 -3.75 -11.35
C ASP A 20 -9.36 -4.80 -10.50
N GLY A 21 -8.61 -5.60 -9.74
CA GLY A 21 -9.13 -6.64 -8.85
C GLY A 21 -9.72 -6.15 -7.52
N VAL A 22 -9.75 -4.83 -7.25
CA VAL A 22 -10.44 -4.31 -6.07
C VAL A 22 -11.96 -4.47 -6.24
N GLN A 23 -12.60 -5.10 -5.25
CA GLN A 23 -14.02 -5.41 -5.20
C GLN A 23 -14.56 -5.15 -3.79
N ALA A 24 -15.89 -5.15 -3.63
CA ALA A 24 -16.49 -5.00 -2.30
C ALA A 24 -16.23 -6.26 -1.46
N GLN A 25 -15.39 -6.14 -0.43
CA GLN A 25 -15.06 -7.21 0.51
C GLN A 25 -14.37 -6.67 1.77
N ALA A 26 -14.22 -7.52 2.78
CA ALA A 26 -13.39 -7.25 3.94
C ALA A 26 -11.90 -7.44 3.58
N TYR A 27 -11.13 -6.37 3.59
CA TYR A 27 -9.69 -6.37 3.37
C TYR A 27 -8.93 -6.49 4.70
N PRO A 28 -7.71 -7.06 4.74
CA PRO A 28 -6.90 -7.07 5.95
C PRO A 28 -6.46 -5.66 6.36
N HIS A 29 -5.85 -5.54 7.54
CA HIS A 29 -5.12 -4.33 7.90
C HIS A 29 -3.97 -4.10 6.90
N LEU A 30 -3.90 -2.90 6.32
CA LEU A 30 -2.93 -2.54 5.28
C LEU A 30 -2.16 -1.27 5.66
N LEU A 31 -0.84 -1.36 5.59
CA LEU A 31 0.09 -0.23 5.57
C LEU A 31 0.72 -0.17 4.18
N VAL A 32 0.33 0.84 3.39
CA VAL A 32 0.84 1.05 2.04
C VAL A 32 1.91 2.13 2.08
N THR A 33 3.12 1.83 1.63
CA THR A 33 4.26 2.76 1.62
C THR A 33 4.65 3.16 0.20
N THR A 34 5.10 4.39 0.02
CA THR A 34 5.61 4.89 -1.26
C THR A 34 6.48 6.14 -1.06
N GLY A 35 7.28 6.51 -2.06
CA GLY A 35 8.07 7.74 -2.08
C GLY A 35 7.54 8.75 -3.09
N LEU A 36 7.44 10.02 -2.70
CA LEU A 36 6.98 11.10 -3.57
C LEU A 36 7.86 11.26 -4.81
N HIS A 37 9.16 11.04 -4.67
CA HIS A 37 10.16 11.19 -5.72
C HIS A 37 10.58 9.86 -6.35
N ASP A 38 9.76 8.81 -6.23
CA ASP A 38 10.03 7.53 -6.88
C ASP A 38 9.90 7.69 -8.40
N SER A 39 11.05 7.65 -9.09
CA SER A 39 11.14 7.77 -10.53
C SER A 39 10.83 6.46 -11.27
N GLN A 40 10.78 5.32 -10.57
CA GLN A 40 10.51 4.01 -11.14
C GLN A 40 9.04 3.60 -11.00
N VAL A 41 8.45 3.83 -9.82
CA VAL A 41 7.06 3.52 -9.50
C VAL A 41 6.43 4.70 -8.77
N GLN A 42 5.65 5.47 -9.49
CA GLN A 42 5.21 6.77 -9.04
C GLN A 42 4.15 6.67 -7.95
N TYR A 43 4.21 7.59 -6.98
CA TYR A 43 3.38 7.58 -5.77
C TYR A 43 1.86 7.55 -6.03
N TRP A 44 1.41 8.02 -7.20
CA TRP A 44 0.00 7.99 -7.56
C TRP A 44 -0.52 6.57 -7.81
N GLU A 45 0.34 5.61 -8.14
CA GLU A 45 -0.02 4.20 -8.33
C GLU A 45 -0.56 3.57 -7.03
N PRO A 46 0.16 3.61 -5.89
CA PRO A 46 -0.40 3.18 -4.60
C PRO A 46 -1.50 4.12 -4.10
N ALA A 47 -1.41 5.43 -4.34
CA ALA A 47 -2.44 6.37 -3.87
C ALA A 47 -3.81 6.11 -4.50
N LYS A 48 -3.89 5.90 -5.82
CA LYS A 48 -5.15 5.57 -6.50
C LYS A 48 -5.70 4.22 -6.02
N TRP A 49 -4.84 3.25 -5.74
CA TRP A 49 -5.25 1.94 -5.22
C TRP A 49 -5.85 2.05 -3.81
N VAL A 50 -5.19 2.79 -2.91
CA VAL A 50 -5.72 3.05 -1.57
C VAL A 50 -7.05 3.80 -1.62
N ALA A 51 -7.20 4.77 -2.52
CA ALA A 51 -8.46 5.48 -2.69
C ALA A 51 -9.61 4.52 -3.08
N LYS A 52 -9.38 3.64 -4.07
CA LYS A 52 -10.36 2.63 -4.49
C LYS A 52 -10.67 1.61 -3.38
N LEU A 53 -9.66 1.19 -2.62
CA LEU A 53 -9.85 0.33 -1.45
C LEU A 53 -10.73 0.99 -0.39
N ARG A 54 -10.51 2.28 -0.07
CA ARG A 54 -11.31 3.02 0.91
C ARG A 54 -12.79 3.15 0.52
N GLU A 55 -13.07 3.21 -0.78
CA GLU A 55 -14.43 3.26 -1.30
C GLU A 55 -15.15 1.91 -1.23
N LEU A 56 -14.44 0.81 -1.49
CA LEU A 56 -15.05 -0.51 -1.68
C LEU A 56 -14.94 -1.45 -0.47
N LYS A 57 -14.01 -1.20 0.45
CA LYS A 57 -13.84 -2.05 1.62
C LYS A 57 -15.11 -2.08 2.48
N THR A 58 -15.44 -3.24 3.02
CA THR A 58 -16.65 -3.45 3.86
C THR A 58 -16.32 -3.71 5.33
N ASP A 59 -15.05 -3.58 5.70
CA ASP A 59 -14.53 -3.78 7.04
C ASP A 59 -14.09 -2.46 7.68
N ASP A 60 -13.82 -2.48 8.98
CA ASP A 60 -13.28 -1.35 9.74
C ASP A 60 -11.76 -1.48 10.00
N ASN A 61 -11.06 -2.37 9.30
CA ASN A 61 -9.63 -2.58 9.48
C ASN A 61 -8.83 -1.34 9.04
N LEU A 62 -7.62 -1.21 9.57
CA LEU A 62 -6.74 -0.10 9.24
C LEU A 62 -6.33 -0.13 7.77
N LEU A 63 -6.44 1.02 7.10
CA LEU A 63 -5.97 1.23 5.73
C LEU A 63 -5.19 2.55 5.63
N LEU A 64 -3.88 2.43 5.85
CA LEU A 64 -2.95 3.53 5.94
C LEU A 64 -2.18 3.70 4.63
N LEU A 65 -1.95 4.95 4.22
CA LEU A 65 -1.03 5.32 3.15
C LEU A 65 0.06 6.21 3.76
N CYS A 66 1.29 5.73 3.74
CA CYS A 66 2.46 6.47 4.16
C CYS A 66 3.26 6.85 2.91
N THR A 67 3.20 8.13 2.54
CA THR A 67 4.03 8.69 1.48
C THR A 67 5.20 9.42 2.12
N ASP A 68 6.39 8.93 1.84
CA ASP A 68 7.61 9.64 2.19
C ASP A 68 7.83 10.80 1.23
N MET A 69 7.90 12.01 1.77
CA MET A 69 7.95 13.23 0.97
C MET A 69 9.34 13.54 0.41
N ASP A 70 10.39 12.87 0.91
CA ASP A 70 11.77 13.10 0.50
C ASP A 70 12.34 11.95 -0.36
N SER A 71 11.79 10.74 -0.21
CA SER A 71 12.40 9.54 -0.78
C SER A 71 12.00 9.22 -2.22
N GLY A 72 12.94 8.60 -2.95
CA GLY A 72 12.71 7.93 -4.23
C GLY A 72 12.52 6.41 -4.09
N HIS A 73 12.77 5.65 -5.16
CA HIS A 73 12.53 4.20 -5.20
C HIS A 73 13.27 3.40 -4.13
N GLY A 74 14.50 3.80 -3.81
CA GLY A 74 15.33 3.14 -2.80
C GLY A 74 14.92 3.43 -1.35
N GLY A 75 13.82 4.16 -1.13
CA GLY A 75 13.42 4.63 0.18
C GLY A 75 14.31 5.76 0.69
N LYS A 76 14.23 6.03 1.99
CA LYS A 76 14.94 7.13 2.64
C LYS A 76 16.45 6.98 2.47
N SER A 77 17.11 8.01 1.94
CA SER A 77 18.57 8.05 1.83
C SER A 77 19.21 8.39 3.18
N GLY A 78 20.25 7.64 3.56
CA GLY A 78 21.02 7.85 4.79
C GLY A 78 20.94 6.69 5.78
N ARG A 79 22.06 6.42 6.46
CA ARG A 79 22.28 5.24 7.32
C ARG A 79 21.22 5.04 8.41
N PHE A 80 20.68 6.14 8.95
CA PHE A 80 19.70 6.08 10.05
C PHE A 80 18.26 6.24 9.60
N LYS A 81 18.02 6.94 8.48
CA LYS A 81 16.65 7.18 8.00
C LYS A 81 15.98 5.90 7.50
N SER A 82 16.73 4.94 6.98
CA SER A 82 16.19 3.62 6.61
C SER A 82 15.60 2.87 7.81
N TYR A 83 16.18 3.04 9.01
CA TYR A 83 15.66 2.41 10.23
C TYR A 83 14.31 2.98 10.66
N GLU A 84 13.98 4.23 10.29
CA GLU A 84 12.65 4.78 10.58
C GLU A 84 11.56 4.06 9.78
N GLY A 85 11.83 3.71 8.51
CA GLY A 85 10.90 2.92 7.69
C GLY A 85 10.69 1.52 8.26
N VAL A 86 11.80 0.86 8.63
CA VAL A 86 11.75 -0.46 9.29
C VAL A 86 10.99 -0.36 10.62
N ALA A 87 11.29 0.64 11.45
CA ALA A 87 10.61 0.83 12.73
C ALA A 87 9.09 1.04 12.54
N LEU A 88 8.67 1.79 11.51
CA LEU A 88 7.26 1.98 11.17
C LEU A 88 6.57 0.65 10.80
N GLU A 89 7.18 -0.16 9.93
CA GLU A 89 6.66 -1.46 9.53
C GLU A 89 6.52 -2.41 10.73
N TYR A 90 7.57 -2.50 11.56
CA TYR A 90 7.54 -3.33 12.77
C TYR A 90 6.53 -2.82 13.80
N ALA A 91 6.43 -1.50 14.02
CA ALA A 91 5.45 -0.94 14.93
C ALA A 91 4.01 -1.25 14.48
N PHE A 92 3.73 -1.21 13.18
CA PHE A 92 2.44 -1.62 12.63
C PHE A 92 2.17 -3.11 12.87
N LEU A 93 3.11 -3.99 12.55
CA LEU A 93 2.93 -5.44 12.74
C LEU A 93 2.80 -5.85 14.20
N ILE A 94 3.67 -5.32 15.07
CA ILE A 94 3.62 -5.59 16.52
C ILE A 94 2.34 -5.02 17.11
N GLY A 95 1.96 -3.81 16.71
CA GLY A 95 0.74 -3.18 17.18
C GLY A 95 -0.51 -3.97 16.80
N LEU A 96 -0.56 -4.50 15.56
CA LEU A 96 -1.61 -5.41 15.12
C LEU A 96 -1.63 -6.71 15.93
N ALA A 97 -0.46 -7.31 16.19
CA ALA A 97 -0.35 -8.55 16.94
C ALA A 97 -0.76 -8.39 18.41
N GLN A 98 -0.58 -7.20 18.97
CA GLN A 98 -0.89 -6.88 20.37
C GLN A 98 -2.26 -6.22 20.57
N GLY A 99 -3.00 -5.89 19.51
CA GLY A 99 -4.27 -5.16 19.63
C GLY A 99 -4.12 -3.71 20.08
N THR A 100 -2.92 -3.12 19.96
CA THR A 100 -2.62 -1.79 20.50
C THR A 100 -2.81 -0.65 19.51
N LEU A 101 -3.18 -0.96 18.26
CA LEU A 101 -3.46 0.05 17.25
C LEU A 101 -4.87 0.64 17.40
N PRO A 102 -5.04 1.95 17.12
CA PRO A 102 -6.34 2.60 17.20
C PRO A 102 -7.35 1.94 16.25
N GLY A 103 -8.61 1.85 16.67
CA GLY A 103 -9.68 1.18 15.91
C GLY A 103 -9.84 -0.31 16.21
N GLN A 104 -8.93 -0.90 17.00
CA GLN A 104 -9.12 -2.23 17.62
C GLN A 104 -9.53 -2.02 19.08
N ALA A 105 -10.80 -1.64 19.32
CA ALA A 105 -11.33 -1.65 20.68
C ALA A 105 -11.43 -3.11 21.15
N GLU A 106 -11.01 -3.37 22.38
CA GLU A 106 -11.16 -4.67 23.04
C GLU A 106 -12.62 -5.14 22.93
N VAL A 107 -12.81 -6.39 22.48
CA VAL A 107 -14.05 -7.15 22.67
C VAL A 107 -13.97 -7.83 24.03
#